data_AF-A0A4R1N5H5-F1
#
_entry.id   AF-A0A4R1N5H5-F1
#
_cell.length_a   1.000
_cell.length_b   1.000
_cell.length_c   1.000
_cell.angle_alpha   90.00
_cell.angle_beta   90.00
_cell.angle_gamma   90.00
#
_symmetry.space_group_name_H-M   'P 1'
#
loop_
_entity.id
_entity.type
_entity.pdbx_description
1 polymer ?
#
loop_
_entity_poly.entity_id
_entity_poly.type
_entity_poly.pdbx_seq_one_letter_code
_entity_poly.pdbx_strand_id
1 'polypeptide(L)'
;MTEGKSEMARTEGNETIIEPDASIATYHSDSRDAYNVKVPRGDRVIQTLEELEQVRRECRKMVTRRAGLSAGAAIIPIPGLDIGTDVSLLMTLLPAINEKFGLTPRQIDALHPNRKKYTMIAITGIGSRVIGSTITRKIVSLLLKRVGFKITAKTALRYVPIVGQAAAAGLSFSAMKVLGNAHIEDCYRVIKEVLAKL
;
A
#
# COMPACT_ATOMS: atom_id res chain seq x y z
N MET A 1 -63.66 0.25 -44.10
CA MET A 1 -63.55 0.19 -42.64
C MET A 1 -62.63 -0.98 -42.35
N THR A 2 -61.36 -0.81 -42.02
CA THR A 2 -60.75 0.05 -41.00
C THR A 2 -59.36 0.55 -41.41
N GLU A 3 -59.01 1.75 -40.92
CA GLU A 3 -57.69 2.41 -40.89
C GLU A 3 -56.61 1.52 -40.21
N GLY A 4 -55.28 1.71 -40.30
CA GLY A 4 -54.42 2.74 -40.89
C GLY A 4 -52.94 2.54 -40.48
N LYS A 5 -52.04 3.29 -41.15
CA LYS A 5 -50.66 3.76 -40.80
C LYS A 5 -49.56 2.71 -40.49
N SER A 6 -48.49 2.64 -41.31
CA SER A 6 -47.24 3.43 -41.25
C SER A 6 -46.46 3.24 -39.93
N GLU A 7 -45.27 2.64 -39.94
CA GLU A 7 -43.98 3.36 -40.10
C GLU A 7 -42.77 2.44 -39.81
N MET A 8 -41.67 2.68 -40.54
CA MET A 8 -40.32 2.17 -40.24
C MET A 8 -39.82 2.68 -38.87
N ALA A 9 -39.13 1.83 -38.11
CA ALA A 9 -38.13 2.31 -37.15
C ALA A 9 -37.03 1.26 -36.92
N ARG A 10 -35.80 1.67 -37.27
CA ARG A 10 -34.53 1.10 -36.78
C ARG A 10 -34.56 1.06 -35.25
N THR A 11 -34.09 -0.03 -34.65
CA THR A 11 -33.78 -0.04 -33.21
C THR A 11 -32.28 0.16 -33.02
N GLU A 12 -31.96 1.33 -32.51
CA GLU A 12 -30.63 1.80 -32.10
C GLU A 12 -30.12 1.05 -30.86
N GLY A 13 -28.80 1.08 -30.69
CA GLY A 13 -28.07 0.37 -29.64
C GLY A 13 -28.45 0.82 -28.23
N ASN A 14 -28.59 -0.15 -27.34
CA ASN A 14 -28.79 0.08 -25.92
C ASN A 14 -27.43 0.09 -25.20
N GLU A 15 -26.72 1.21 -25.27
CA GLU A 15 -25.67 1.53 -24.30
C GLU A 15 -26.34 2.28 -23.14
N THR A 16 -26.68 1.55 -22.08
CA THR A 16 -27.14 2.18 -20.84
C THR A 16 -25.96 2.91 -20.22
N ILE A 17 -25.94 4.24 -20.39
CA ILE A 17 -25.08 5.15 -19.64
C ILE A 17 -25.54 5.09 -18.19
N ILE A 18 -24.79 4.36 -17.37
CA ILE A 18 -24.98 4.33 -15.91
C ILE A 18 -24.48 5.67 -15.39
N GLU A 19 -25.39 6.56 -14.98
CA GLU A 19 -25.01 7.78 -14.28
C GLU A 19 -24.27 7.42 -12.97
N PRO A 20 -23.15 8.09 -12.66
CA PRO A 20 -22.42 7.80 -11.43
C PRO A 20 -23.24 8.25 -10.21
N ASP A 21 -23.62 7.28 -9.37
CA ASP A 21 -24.29 7.51 -8.09
C ASP A 21 -23.51 8.55 -7.25
N ALA A 22 -24.23 9.53 -6.73
CA ALA A 22 -23.72 10.57 -5.84
C ALA A 22 -22.97 10.00 -4.62
N SER A 23 -23.24 8.75 -4.21
CA SER A 23 -22.50 8.02 -3.16
C SER A 23 -21.05 7.68 -3.56
N ILE A 24 -20.77 7.46 -4.85
CA ILE A 24 -19.43 7.19 -5.40
C ILE A 24 -18.59 8.48 -5.38
N ALA A 25 -19.22 9.63 -5.64
CA ALA A 25 -18.57 10.93 -5.68
C ALA A 25 -18.10 11.41 -4.30
N THR A 26 -18.90 11.21 -3.25
CA THR A 26 -18.51 11.52 -1.85
C THR A 26 -17.43 10.57 -1.32
N TYR A 27 -17.42 9.30 -1.76
CA TYR A 27 -16.35 8.36 -1.41
C TYR A 27 -14.99 8.76 -2.02
N HIS A 28 -14.98 9.25 -3.27
CA HIS A 28 -13.76 9.70 -3.95
C HIS A 28 -13.15 10.99 -3.37
N SER A 29 -13.93 11.83 -2.69
CA SER A 29 -13.41 13.02 -1.99
C SER A 29 -12.84 12.67 -0.62
N ASP A 30 -13.50 11.81 0.17
CA ASP A 30 -13.10 11.51 1.55
C ASP A 30 -11.88 10.56 1.64
N SER A 31 -11.75 9.60 0.70
CA SER A 31 -10.56 8.72 0.60
C SER A 31 -9.27 9.51 0.33
N ARG A 32 -9.33 10.62 -0.42
CA ARG A 32 -8.13 11.40 -0.74
C ARG A 32 -7.47 11.97 0.51
N ASP A 33 -8.24 12.44 1.48
CA ASP A 33 -7.71 13.04 2.70
C ASP A 33 -7.22 12.00 3.73
N ALA A 34 -7.83 10.81 3.77
CA ALA A 34 -7.37 9.69 4.60
C ALA A 34 -6.02 9.09 4.12
N TYR A 35 -5.74 9.13 2.81
CA TYR A 35 -4.45 8.72 2.24
C TYR A 35 -3.41 9.84 2.14
N ASN A 36 -3.81 11.10 2.32
CA ASN A 36 -2.93 12.26 2.31
C ASN A 36 -2.20 12.43 3.65
N VAL A 37 -1.53 11.36 4.09
CA VAL A 37 -0.56 11.44 5.19
C VAL A 37 0.63 12.23 4.67
N LYS A 38 0.68 13.53 5.00
CA LYS A 38 1.90 14.35 4.87
C LYS A 38 3.06 13.59 5.49
N VAL A 39 3.94 13.05 4.65
CA VAL A 39 5.22 12.51 5.11
C VAL A 39 6.12 13.71 5.37
N PRO A 40 6.65 13.89 6.60
CA PRO A 40 7.61 14.95 6.86
C PRO A 40 8.83 14.73 5.97
N ARG A 41 9.18 15.73 5.15
CA ARG A 41 10.35 15.68 4.24
C ARG A 41 11.60 15.34 5.05
N GLY A 42 12.06 14.12 4.89
CA GLY A 42 13.14 13.56 5.68
C GLY A 42 14.52 13.86 5.10
N ASP A 43 14.99 15.10 5.08
CA ASP A 43 16.40 15.37 4.72
C ASP A 43 17.38 14.98 5.85
N ARG A 44 16.91 14.21 6.84
CA ARG A 44 17.69 13.77 7.99
C ARG A 44 18.48 12.51 7.67
N VAL A 45 19.78 12.62 7.82
CA VAL A 45 20.73 11.50 7.76
C VAL A 45 20.87 10.90 9.16
N ILE A 46 20.51 9.63 9.35
CA ILE A 46 20.62 8.92 10.64
C ILE A 46 22.10 8.72 11.00
N GLN A 47 22.56 9.17 12.16
CA GLN A 47 23.97 9.11 12.57
C GLN A 47 24.23 8.17 13.74
N THR A 48 23.22 7.86 14.55
CA THR A 48 23.40 7.01 15.73
C THR A 48 22.45 5.83 15.75
N LEU A 49 22.80 4.79 16.53
CA LEU A 49 21.92 3.64 16.74
C LEU A 49 20.64 4.03 17.48
N GLU A 50 20.69 5.03 18.35
CA GLU A 50 19.53 5.54 19.06
C GLU A 50 18.53 6.22 18.11
N GLU A 51 19.02 7.07 17.21
CA GLU A 51 18.20 7.67 16.15
C GLU A 51 17.59 6.58 15.24
N LEU A 52 18.37 5.56 14.91
CA LEU A 52 17.91 4.42 14.11
C LEU A 52 16.76 3.67 14.79
N GLU A 53 16.87 3.39 16.09
CA GLU A 53 15.80 2.74 16.88
C GLU A 53 14.57 3.64 17.01
N GLN A 54 14.75 4.96 17.15
CA GLN A 54 13.63 5.89 17.15
C GLN A 54 12.86 5.83 15.82
N VAL A 55 13.56 5.90 14.68
CA VAL A 55 12.95 5.81 13.34
C VAL A 55 12.21 4.48 13.17
N ARG A 56 12.79 3.36 13.63
CA ARG A 56 12.13 2.05 13.62
C ARG A 56 10.80 2.07 14.39
N ARG A 57 10.78 2.65 15.59
CA ARG A 57 9.55 2.78 16.41
C ARG A 57 8.50 3.65 15.73
N GLU A 58 8.90 4.78 15.15
CA GLU A 58 7.99 5.67 14.41
C GLU A 58 7.37 4.96 13.20
N CYS A 59 8.18 4.23 12.44
CA CYS A 59 7.68 3.48 11.29
C CYS A 59 6.71 2.38 11.73
N ARG A 60 6.99 1.65 12.83
CA ARG A 60 6.07 0.63 13.36
C ARG A 60 4.71 1.22 13.76
N LYS A 61 4.69 2.41 14.38
CA LYS A 61 3.45 3.14 14.69
C LYS A 61 2.69 3.52 13.42
N MET A 62 3.40 4.04 12.42
CA MET A 62 2.82 4.39 11.12
C MET A 62 2.20 3.17 10.41
N VAL A 63 2.89 2.03 10.38
CA VAL A 63 2.37 0.78 9.82
C VAL A 63 1.11 0.35 10.56
N THR A 64 1.09 0.37 11.90
CA THR A 64 -0.11 0.01 12.68
C THR A 64 -1.30 0.92 12.36
N ARG A 65 -1.07 2.24 12.25
CA ARG A 65 -2.14 3.19 11.90
C ARG A 65 -2.72 2.89 10.52
N ARG A 66 -1.88 2.68 9.50
CA ARG A 66 -2.34 2.37 8.13
C ARG A 66 -2.96 0.98 8.01
N ALA A 67 -2.49 0.01 8.79
CA ALA A 67 -3.12 -1.30 8.90
C ALA A 67 -4.55 -1.19 9.44
N GLY A 68 -4.79 -0.32 10.43
CA GLY A 68 -6.15 -0.04 10.93
C GLY A 68 -7.06 0.60 9.88
N LEU A 69 -6.53 1.50 9.04
CA LEU A 69 -7.28 2.09 7.92
C LEU A 69 -7.65 1.04 6.86
N SER A 70 -6.70 0.18 6.49
CA SER A 70 -6.91 -1.00 5.63
C SER A 70 -8.05 -1.89 6.15
N ALA A 71 -7.97 -2.25 7.43
CA ALA A 71 -8.96 -3.09 8.09
C ALA A 71 -10.35 -2.45 8.11
N GLY A 72 -10.43 -1.12 8.31
CA GLY A 72 -11.68 -0.37 8.25
C GLY A 72 -12.29 -0.33 6.86
N ALA A 73 -11.48 -0.21 5.81
CA ALA A 73 -11.95 -0.22 4.43
C ALA A 73 -12.52 -1.59 4.00
N ALA A 74 -11.96 -2.68 4.53
CA ALA A 74 -12.42 -4.06 4.27
C ALA A 74 -13.84 -4.37 4.80
N ILE A 75 -14.40 -3.51 5.66
CA ILE A 75 -15.76 -3.65 6.19
C ILE A 75 -16.80 -3.22 5.14
N ILE A 76 -16.42 -2.39 4.17
CA ILE A 76 -17.33 -1.86 3.15
C ILE A 76 -17.52 -2.93 2.06
N PRO A 77 -18.74 -3.47 1.85
CA PRO A 77 -18.99 -4.59 0.95
C PRO A 77 -19.07 -4.12 -0.52
N ILE A 78 -17.99 -3.56 -1.05
CA ILE A 78 -17.85 -3.20 -2.46
C ILE A 78 -16.91 -4.20 -3.15
N PRO A 79 -17.40 -5.01 -4.10
CA PRO A 79 -16.58 -5.96 -4.83
C PRO A 79 -15.36 -5.30 -5.46
N GLY A 80 -14.16 -5.82 -5.18
CA GLY A 80 -12.90 -5.34 -5.78
C GLY A 80 -12.28 -4.07 -5.18
N LEU A 81 -12.98 -3.35 -4.30
CA LEU A 81 -12.49 -2.11 -3.69
C LEU A 81 -11.34 -2.37 -2.71
N ASP A 82 -11.49 -3.37 -1.85
CA ASP A 82 -10.54 -3.70 -0.77
C ASP A 82 -9.12 -3.96 -1.31
N ILE A 83 -9.01 -4.69 -2.42
CA ILE A 83 -7.73 -4.98 -3.08
C ILE A 83 -7.07 -3.70 -3.64
N GLY A 84 -7.88 -2.79 -4.20
CA GLY A 84 -7.38 -1.52 -4.71
C GLY A 84 -6.84 -0.62 -3.60
N THR A 85 -7.59 -0.54 -2.50
CA THR A 85 -7.29 0.21 -1.28
C THR A 85 -6.03 -0.30 -0.57
N ASP A 86 -5.92 -1.60 -0.34
CA ASP A 86 -4.73 -2.19 0.30
C ASP A 86 -3.46 -1.94 -0.52
N VAL A 87 -3.59 -1.99 -1.84
CA VAL A 87 -2.47 -1.71 -2.75
C VAL A 87 -2.07 -0.23 -2.71
N SER A 88 -3.03 0.71 -2.72
CA SER A 88 -2.70 2.15 -2.62
C SER A 88 -2.10 2.49 -1.26
N LEU A 89 -2.59 1.89 -0.17
CA LEU A 89 -2.00 2.03 1.17
C LEU A 89 -0.55 1.59 1.21
N LEU A 90 -0.21 0.45 0.60
CA LEU A 90 1.19 0.00 0.53
C LEU A 90 2.05 0.84 -0.40
N MET A 91 1.50 1.28 -1.53
CA MET A 91 2.20 2.19 -2.45
C MET A 91 2.56 3.52 -1.80
N THR A 92 1.82 3.96 -0.77
CA THR A 92 2.19 5.13 0.02
C THR A 92 3.01 4.77 1.26
N LEU A 93 2.84 3.58 1.83
CA LEU A 93 3.51 3.17 3.08
C LEU A 93 4.97 2.82 2.87
N LEU A 94 5.28 2.02 1.85
CA LEU A 94 6.64 1.57 1.60
C LEU A 94 7.59 2.74 1.24
N PRO A 95 7.20 3.72 0.39
CA PRO A 95 8.00 4.92 0.19
C PRO A 95 8.14 5.77 1.44
N ALA A 96 7.09 5.92 2.25
CA ALA A 96 7.16 6.69 3.49
C ALA A 96 8.14 6.07 4.51
N ILE A 97 8.25 4.73 4.53
CA ILE A 97 9.28 4.03 5.29
C ILE A 97 10.66 4.37 4.73
N ASN A 98 10.87 4.24 3.40
CA ASN A 98 12.14 4.62 2.77
C ASN A 98 12.56 6.05 3.12
N GLU A 99 11.61 6.99 3.06
CA GLU A 99 11.84 8.39 3.37
C GLU A 99 12.30 8.61 4.81
N LYS A 100 11.65 7.96 5.78
CA LYS A 100 12.04 8.04 7.20
C LYS A 100 13.42 7.46 7.48
N PHE A 101 13.84 6.45 6.72
CA PHE A 101 15.19 5.85 6.84
C PHE A 101 16.26 6.58 6.02
N GLY A 102 15.91 7.57 5.19
CA GLY A 102 16.88 8.21 4.30
C GLY A 102 17.25 7.35 3.08
N LEU A 103 16.38 6.41 2.70
CA LEU A 103 16.63 5.38 1.69
C LEU A 103 15.76 5.53 0.44
N THR A 104 15.20 6.72 0.17
CA THR A 104 14.63 7.00 -1.15
C THR A 104 15.75 7.16 -2.19
N PRO A 105 15.50 6.93 -3.49
CA PRO A 105 16.50 7.13 -4.54
C PRO A 105 17.18 8.51 -4.46
N ARG A 106 16.36 9.57 -4.30
CA ARG A 106 16.85 10.95 -4.17
C ARG A 106 17.74 11.16 -2.94
N GLN A 107 17.38 10.60 -1.79
CA GLN A 107 18.20 10.74 -0.57
C GLN A 107 19.52 9.98 -0.71
N ILE A 108 19.49 8.77 -1.26
CA ILE A 108 20.70 7.97 -1.52
C ILE A 108 21.62 8.71 -2.50
N ASP A 109 21.05 9.34 -3.52
CA ASP A 109 21.83 10.10 -4.50
C ASP A 109 22.50 11.34 -3.92
N ALA A 110 21.89 11.94 -2.91
CA ALA A 110 22.43 13.10 -2.19
C ALA A 110 23.42 12.73 -1.07
N LEU A 111 23.67 11.44 -0.79
CA LEU A 111 24.63 11.03 0.24
C LEU A 111 26.08 11.34 -0.18
N HIS A 112 26.92 11.64 0.81
CA HIS A 112 28.37 11.74 0.64
C HIS A 112 28.94 10.44 0.03
N PRO A 113 29.93 10.50 -0.89
CA PRO A 113 30.39 9.33 -1.67
C PRO A 113 30.70 8.06 -0.85
N ASN A 114 31.42 8.20 0.27
CA ASN A 114 31.75 7.06 1.14
C ASN A 114 30.50 6.40 1.72
N ARG A 115 29.57 7.20 2.21
CA ARG A 115 28.32 6.71 2.80
C ARG A 115 27.41 6.10 1.72
N LYS A 116 27.30 6.75 0.55
CA LYS A 116 26.55 6.23 -0.61
C LYS A 116 27.05 4.84 -1.02
N LYS A 117 28.38 4.65 -1.09
CA LYS A 117 29.01 3.36 -1.40
C LYS A 117 28.58 2.27 -0.42
N TYR A 118 28.72 2.50 0.89
CA TYR A 118 28.33 1.52 1.91
C TYR A 118 26.81 1.25 1.90
N THR A 119 25.99 2.28 1.68
CA THR A 119 24.54 2.13 1.56
C THR A 119 24.17 1.23 0.40
N MET A 120 24.76 1.43 -0.79
CA MET A 120 24.48 0.57 -1.94
C MET A 120 24.93 -0.88 -1.72
N ILE A 121 26.11 -1.09 -1.13
CA ILE A 121 26.58 -2.44 -0.78
C ILE A 121 25.59 -3.13 0.17
N ALA A 122 25.18 -2.46 1.25
CA ALA A 122 24.22 -3.00 2.21
C ALA A 122 22.86 -3.31 1.57
N ILE A 123 22.33 -2.42 0.72
CA ILE A 123 21.08 -2.65 -0.03
C ILE A 123 21.19 -3.91 -0.88
N THR A 124 22.29 -4.06 -1.64
CA THR A 124 22.49 -5.25 -2.49
C THR A 124 22.65 -6.53 -1.67
N GLY A 125 23.34 -6.48 -0.53
CA GLY A 125 23.55 -7.62 0.37
C GLY A 125 22.25 -8.11 1.01
N ILE A 126 21.34 -7.21 1.36
CA ILE A 126 20.02 -7.56 1.92
C ILE A 126 19.07 -8.11 0.84
N GLY A 127 19.22 -7.67 -0.41
CA GLY A 127 18.48 -8.21 -1.56
C GLY A 127 16.99 -7.84 -1.60
N SER A 128 16.58 -6.83 -0.84
CA SER A 128 15.18 -6.37 -0.82
C SER A 128 14.88 -5.51 -2.04
N ARG A 129 13.81 -5.84 -2.76
CA ARG A 129 13.37 -5.10 -3.98
C ARG A 129 12.68 -3.77 -3.69
N VAL A 130 12.45 -3.46 -2.41
CA VAL A 130 11.65 -2.30 -1.97
C VAL A 130 12.54 -1.16 -1.46
N ILE A 131 13.74 -1.48 -0.96
CA ILE A 131 14.68 -0.46 -0.49
C ILE A 131 15.28 0.28 -1.69
N GLY A 132 15.33 1.61 -1.63
CA GLY A 132 15.99 2.41 -2.66
C GLY A 132 15.34 2.34 -4.05
N SER A 133 14.13 1.79 -4.16
CA SER A 133 13.44 1.60 -5.43
C SER A 133 12.16 2.44 -5.52
N THR A 134 11.74 2.72 -6.75
CA THR A 134 10.43 3.31 -7.01
C THR A 134 9.34 2.26 -6.82
N ILE A 135 8.52 2.45 -5.79
CA ILE A 135 7.44 1.52 -5.46
C ILE A 135 6.31 1.65 -6.48
N THR A 136 6.03 0.55 -7.18
CA THR A 136 4.97 0.49 -8.19
C THR A 136 3.85 -0.45 -7.75
N ARG A 137 2.68 -0.27 -8.36
CA ARG A 137 1.52 -1.16 -8.18
C ARG A 137 1.90 -2.63 -8.38
N LYS A 138 2.67 -2.93 -9.44
CA LYS A 138 3.10 -4.30 -9.77
C LYS A 138 3.94 -4.94 -8.66
N ILE A 139 4.89 -4.20 -8.09
CA ILE A 139 5.72 -4.69 -6.97
C ILE A 139 4.84 -4.97 -5.75
N VAL A 140 3.97 -4.03 -5.38
CA VAL A 140 3.07 -4.17 -4.24
C VAL A 140 2.13 -5.35 -4.42
N SER A 141 1.51 -5.50 -5.60
CA SER A 141 0.63 -6.65 -5.90
C SER A 141 1.37 -7.98 -5.81
N LEU A 142 2.65 -8.05 -6.21
CA LEU A 142 3.46 -9.28 -6.05
C LEU A 142 3.75 -9.58 -4.56
N LEU A 143 4.02 -8.56 -3.75
CA LEU A 143 4.21 -8.71 -2.31
C LEU A 143 2.92 -9.20 -1.63
N LEU A 144 1.78 -8.60 -1.97
CA LEU A 144 0.46 -9.03 -1.50
C LEU A 144 0.17 -10.47 -1.87
N LYS A 145 0.37 -10.84 -3.15
CA LYS A 145 0.17 -12.22 -3.61
C LYS A 145 1.01 -13.21 -2.83
N ARG A 146 2.26 -12.88 -2.52
CA ARG A 146 3.15 -13.76 -1.74
C ARG A 146 2.66 -13.96 -0.30
N VAL A 147 2.03 -12.95 0.31
CA VAL A 147 1.42 -13.07 1.64
C VAL A 147 0.08 -13.81 1.56
N GLY A 148 -0.73 -13.53 0.55
CA GLY A 148 -2.06 -14.12 0.33
C GLY A 148 -2.06 -15.57 -0.16
N PHE A 149 -1.03 -16.02 -0.88
CA PHE A 149 -0.92 -17.41 -1.36
C PHE A 149 -0.86 -18.46 -0.25
N LYS A 150 -0.59 -18.05 0.99
CA LYS A 150 -0.60 -18.94 2.16
C LYS A 150 -2.02 -19.31 2.64
N ILE A 151 -3.06 -18.67 2.11
CA ILE A 151 -4.45 -18.95 2.46
C ILE A 151 -5.10 -19.73 1.33
N THR A 152 -4.65 -20.96 1.11
CA THR A 152 -5.30 -21.88 0.17
C THR A 152 -6.58 -22.42 0.81
N ALA A 153 -7.71 -21.80 0.45
CA ALA A 153 -9.05 -22.34 0.15
C ALA A 153 -9.50 -23.72 0.71
N LYS A 154 -9.12 -24.12 1.94
CA LYS A 154 -9.80 -25.25 2.62
C LYS A 154 -11.05 -24.84 3.37
N THR A 155 -11.32 -23.55 3.46
CA THR A 155 -12.48 -23.05 4.17
C THR A 155 -13.26 -22.16 3.21
N ALA A 156 -14.21 -22.77 2.52
CA ALA A 156 -15.49 -22.12 2.27
C ALA A 156 -16.04 -21.66 3.64
N LEU A 157 -15.51 -20.57 4.19
CA LEU A 157 -16.03 -19.92 5.39
C LEU A 157 -17.34 -19.29 4.96
N ARG A 158 -18.37 -20.11 5.13
CA ARG A 158 -19.79 -19.84 5.01
C ARG A 158 -20.11 -18.36 4.95
N TYR A 159 -20.76 -18.00 3.85
CA TYR A 159 -21.62 -16.85 3.56
C TYR A 159 -22.35 -16.25 4.79
N VAL A 160 -21.61 -15.70 5.74
CA VAL A 160 -22.12 -14.91 6.86
C VAL A 160 -21.43 -13.55 6.74
N PRO A 161 -22.14 -12.51 6.28
CA PRO A 161 -21.57 -11.19 6.03
C PRO A 161 -20.72 -10.67 7.19
N ILE A 162 -21.10 -10.96 8.43
CA ILE A 162 -20.44 -10.48 9.64
C ILE A 162 -19.13 -11.23 9.94
N VAL A 163 -19.11 -12.57 9.80
CA VAL A 163 -17.90 -13.37 10.04
C VAL A 163 -16.87 -13.16 8.92
N GLY A 164 -17.35 -12.99 7.68
CA GLY A 164 -16.52 -12.68 6.52
C GLY A 164 -15.83 -11.32 6.65
N GLN A 165 -16.53 -10.29 7.13
CA GLN A 165 -15.97 -8.95 7.32
C GLN A 165 -14.87 -8.91 8.40
N ALA A 166 -15.06 -9.59 9.54
CA ALA A 166 -14.02 -9.65 10.57
C ALA A 166 -12.76 -10.39 10.08
N ALA A 167 -12.93 -11.48 9.33
CA ALA A 167 -11.83 -12.21 8.72
C ALA A 167 -11.10 -11.37 7.66
N ALA A 168 -11.84 -10.65 6.79
CA ALA A 168 -11.29 -9.76 5.78
C ALA A 168 -10.51 -8.59 6.40
N ALA A 169 -11.10 -7.92 7.40
CA ALA A 169 -10.44 -6.85 8.14
C ALA A 169 -9.16 -7.33 8.84
N GLY A 170 -9.22 -8.51 9.48
CA GLY A 170 -8.06 -9.16 10.10
C GLY A 170 -6.96 -9.51 9.09
N LEU A 171 -7.34 -10.02 7.91
CA LEU A 171 -6.43 -10.32 6.81
C LEU A 171 -5.73 -9.05 6.32
N SER A 172 -6.49 -8.01 5.98
CA SER A 172 -5.98 -6.75 5.46
C SER A 172 -5.02 -6.09 6.48
N PHE A 173 -5.41 -6.02 7.75
CA PHE A 173 -4.54 -5.57 8.83
C PHE A 173 -3.23 -6.36 8.88
N SER A 174 -3.33 -7.69 8.85
CA SER A 174 -2.18 -8.59 8.97
C SER A 174 -1.24 -8.46 7.79
N ALA A 175 -1.76 -8.35 6.56
CA ALA A 175 -0.96 -8.14 5.36
C ALA A 175 -0.16 -6.84 5.43
N MET A 176 -0.80 -5.74 5.87
CA MET A 176 -0.13 -4.46 6.09
C MET A 176 0.98 -4.57 7.14
N LYS A 177 0.70 -5.21 8.29
CA LYS A 177 1.68 -5.40 9.36
C LYS A 177 2.86 -6.24 8.90
N VAL A 178 2.63 -7.36 8.23
CA VAL A 178 3.68 -8.27 7.77
C VAL A 178 4.59 -7.57 6.76
N LEU A 179 4.02 -6.96 5.73
CA LEU A 179 4.80 -6.32 4.67
C LEU A 179 5.49 -5.05 5.16
N GLY A 180 4.78 -4.19 5.89
CA GLY A 180 5.34 -2.96 6.43
C GLY A 180 6.44 -3.23 7.44
N ASN A 181 6.26 -4.17 8.38
CA ASN A 181 7.29 -4.49 9.36
C ASN A 181 8.50 -5.17 8.70
N ALA A 182 8.30 -6.09 7.76
CA ALA A 182 9.41 -6.71 7.04
C ALA A 182 10.28 -5.64 6.33
N HIS A 183 9.64 -4.68 5.67
CA HIS A 183 10.34 -3.57 5.02
C HIS A 183 11.06 -2.65 6.02
N ILE A 184 10.47 -2.40 7.20
CA ILE A 184 11.15 -1.65 8.27
C ILE A 184 12.44 -2.36 8.70
N GLU A 185 12.40 -3.69 8.88
CA GLU A 185 13.57 -4.47 9.30
C GLU A 185 14.65 -4.51 8.21
N ASP A 186 14.25 -4.58 6.94
CA ASP A 186 15.14 -4.43 5.80
C ASP A 186 15.89 -3.09 5.83
N CYS A 187 15.15 -1.97 5.93
CA CYS A 187 15.74 -0.63 6.00
C CYS A 187 16.61 -0.44 7.26
N TYR A 188 16.18 -0.97 8.40
CA TYR A 188 16.95 -0.92 9.63
C TYR A 188 18.30 -1.63 9.49
N ARG A 189 18.32 -2.81 8.88
CA ARG A 189 19.56 -3.57 8.63
C ARG A 189 20.51 -2.81 7.73
N VAL A 190 20.01 -2.19 6.65
CA VAL A 190 20.84 -1.34 5.76
C VAL A 190 21.55 -0.25 6.56
N ILE A 191 20.79 0.54 7.33
CA ILE A 191 21.38 1.66 8.06
C ILE A 191 22.31 1.18 9.16
N LYS A 192 21.96 0.09 9.87
CA LYS A 192 22.84 -0.50 10.89
C LYS A 192 24.18 -0.95 10.30
N GLU A 193 24.19 -1.58 9.13
CA GLU A 193 25.42 -1.95 8.43
C GLU A 193 26.24 -0.73 8.02
N VAL A 194 25.59 0.34 7.53
CA VAL A 194 26.26 1.59 7.18
C VAL A 194 26.91 2.23 8.41
N LEU A 195 26.19 2.31 9.54
CA LEU A 195 26.71 2.88 10.79
C LEU A 195 27.91 2.09 11.34
N ALA A 196 28.00 0.79 11.08
CA ALA A 196 29.15 -0.03 11.50
C ALA A 196 30.38 0.13 10.60
N LYS A 197 30.29 0.87 9.49
CA LYS A 197 31.35 1.08 8.49
C LYS A 197 31.82 2.54 8.39
N LEU A 198 31.12 3.46 9.06
CA LEU A 198 31.48 4.87 9.21
C LEU A 198 32.32 5.05 10.46
#